data_AF-A0A447PDE3-F1
#
_entry.id   AF-A0A447PDE3-F1
#
_cell.length_a   1.000
_cell.length_b   1.000
_cell.length_c   1.000
_cell.angle_alpha   90.00
_cell.angle_beta   90.00
_cell.angle_gamma   90.00
#
_symmetry.space_group_name_H-M   'P 1'
#
loop_
_entity.id
_entity.type
_entity.pdbx_description
1 polymer ?
#
loop_
_entity_poly.entity_id
_entity_poly.type
_entity_poly.pdbx_seq_one_letter_code
_entity_poly.pdbx_strand_id
1 'polypeptide(L)'
;MTLREILDGIIIAYTSFCLEGDRKAPGNNAFISGWHLSDHCEIWLEALTRTGQELRLNVLPSPPAMLAPELFAQRKWFLVTTGKLTTGQKKQLAQWRTWSLRWRLSHYKR
;
A
#
# COMPACT_ATOMS: atom_id res chain seq x y z
N MET A 1 8.09 -19.70 15.79
CA MET A 1 8.73 -18.60 15.05
C MET A 1 9.68 -19.18 14.01
N THR A 2 9.58 -18.74 12.77
CA THR A 2 10.42 -19.12 11.63
C THR A 2 11.37 -17.97 11.28
N LEU A 3 12.46 -18.25 10.55
CA LEU A 3 13.39 -17.22 10.05
C LEU A 3 12.67 -16.14 9.21
N ARG A 4 11.63 -16.55 8.46
CA ARG A 4 10.81 -15.65 7.67
C ARG A 4 10.11 -14.63 8.55
N GLU A 5 9.49 -15.06 9.65
CA GLU A 5 8.77 -14.16 10.57
C GLU A 5 9.73 -13.17 11.25
N ILE A 6 10.96 -13.60 11.56
CA ILE A 6 12.01 -12.71 12.10
C ILE A 6 12.39 -11.65 11.06
N LEU A 7 12.63 -12.07 9.81
CA LEU A 7 12.97 -11.16 8.72
C LEU A 7 11.84 -10.17 8.44
N ASP A 8 10.59 -10.65 8.40
CA ASP A 8 9.41 -9.81 8.22
C ASP A 8 9.34 -8.75 9.33
N GLY A 9 9.59 -9.12 10.59
CA GLY A 9 9.67 -8.18 11.71
C GLY A 9 10.76 -7.10 11.53
N ILE A 10 11.95 -7.48 11.07
CA ILE A 10 13.05 -6.54 10.80
C ILE A 10 12.68 -5.57 9.68
N ILE A 11 12.11 -6.07 8.57
CA ILE A 11 11.68 -5.26 7.43
C ILE A 11 10.61 -4.26 7.87
N ILE A 12 9.59 -4.71 8.62
CA ILE A 12 8.50 -3.86 9.12
C ILE A 12 9.06 -2.75 10.02
N ALA A 13 9.96 -3.11 10.95
CA ALA A 13 10.56 -2.16 11.87
C ALA A 13 11.38 -1.09 11.13
N TYR A 14 12.26 -1.51 10.21
CA TYR A 14 13.07 -0.59 9.42
C TYR A 14 12.21 0.33 8.53
N THR A 15 11.20 -0.23 7.86
CA THR A 15 10.28 0.55 7.02
C THR A 15 9.53 1.58 7.85
N SER A 16 9.02 1.19 9.03
CA SER A 16 8.32 2.11 9.94
C SER A 16 9.20 3.28 10.36
N PHE A 17 10.47 3.00 10.66
CA PHE A 17 11.45 4.03 10.99
C PHE A 17 11.65 5.04 9.84
N CYS A 18 11.81 4.56 8.60
CA CYS A 18 11.93 5.43 7.43
C CYS A 18 10.69 6.31 7.21
N LEU A 19 9.49 5.72 7.33
CA LEU A 19 8.22 6.43 7.16
C LEU A 19 7.99 7.52 8.22
N GLU A 20 8.44 7.29 9.45
CA GLU A 20 8.35 8.31 10.51
C GLU A 20 9.25 9.52 10.22
N GLY A 21 10.39 9.29 9.57
CA GLY A 21 11.23 10.36 9.02
C GLY A 21 10.47 11.22 8.00
N ASP A 22 9.79 10.57 7.05
CA ASP A 22 9.05 11.23 5.97
C ASP A 22 7.84 12.04 6.46
N ARG A 23 7.23 11.67 7.61
CA ARG A 23 6.10 12.43 8.18
C ARG A 23 6.44 13.89 8.48
N LYS A 24 7.71 14.18 8.76
CA LYS A 24 8.17 15.54 9.08
C LYS A 24 8.36 16.42 7.84
N ALA A 25 8.56 15.82 6.67
CA ALA A 25 8.74 16.54 5.42
C ALA A 25 7.42 17.15 4.92
N PRO A 26 7.43 18.34 4.30
CA PRO A 26 6.26 18.84 3.57
C PRO A 26 5.91 17.85 2.45
N GLY A 27 4.65 17.46 2.33
CA GLY A 27 4.28 16.38 1.41
C GLY A 27 2.81 16.00 1.47
N ASN A 28 2.34 15.33 0.41
CA ASN A 28 0.95 14.88 0.31
C ASN A 28 0.72 13.60 1.10
N ASN A 29 -0.41 13.53 1.81
CA ASN A 29 -0.80 12.31 2.52
C ASN A 29 -1.30 11.25 1.53
N ALA A 30 -0.77 10.04 1.67
CA ALA A 30 -1.22 8.89 0.93
C ALA A 30 -1.43 7.67 1.84
N PHE A 31 -2.29 6.76 1.40
CA PHE A 31 -2.49 5.45 2.00
C PHE A 31 -1.85 4.39 1.12
N ILE A 32 -1.32 3.34 1.73
CA ILE A 32 -0.94 2.12 1.04
C ILE A 32 -1.58 0.93 1.75
N SER A 33 -2.20 0.04 0.99
CA SER A 33 -2.89 -1.14 1.53
C SER A 33 -2.77 -2.32 0.59
N GLY A 34 -2.82 -3.51 1.17
CA GLY A 34 -2.96 -4.74 0.41
C GLY A 34 -4.35 -4.86 -0.19
N TRP A 35 -4.44 -5.46 -1.36
CA TRP A 35 -5.70 -5.82 -1.98
C TRP A 35 -5.65 -7.30 -2.31
N HIS A 36 -6.27 -8.11 -1.45
CA HIS A 36 -6.22 -9.58 -1.49
C HIS A 36 -4.78 -10.14 -1.44
N LEU A 37 -3.94 -9.56 -0.57
CA LEU A 37 -2.61 -10.10 -0.29
C LEU A 37 -2.69 -11.22 0.75
N SER A 38 -1.92 -12.27 0.52
CA SER A 38 -1.68 -13.34 1.50
C SER A 38 -0.47 -13.06 2.40
N ASP A 39 0.50 -12.27 1.92
CA ASP A 39 1.68 -11.86 2.67
C ASP A 39 1.63 -10.38 3.05
N HIS A 40 1.50 -10.10 4.33
CA HIS A 40 1.46 -8.73 4.84
C HIS A 40 2.79 -7.98 4.66
N CYS A 41 3.92 -8.70 4.59
CA CYS A 41 5.23 -8.10 4.41
C CYS A 41 5.38 -7.42 3.04
N GLU A 42 4.63 -7.84 2.01
CA GLU A 42 4.66 -7.22 0.68
C GLU A 42 4.23 -5.74 0.71
N ILE A 43 3.29 -5.37 1.56
CA ILE A 43 2.84 -3.97 1.71
C ILE A 43 3.98 -3.09 2.24
N TRP A 44 4.73 -3.62 3.21
CA TRP A 44 5.84 -2.91 3.82
C TRP A 44 7.03 -2.76 2.88
N LEU A 45 7.34 -3.78 2.09
CA LEU A 45 8.35 -3.66 1.03
C LEU A 45 7.97 -2.61 -0.01
N GLU A 46 6.70 -2.60 -0.46
CA GLU A 46 6.24 -1.58 -1.40
C GLU A 46 6.19 -0.18 -0.75
N ALA A 47 5.95 -0.08 0.55
CA ALA A 47 6.06 1.19 1.26
C ALA A 47 7.52 1.67 1.32
N LEU A 48 8.47 0.77 1.58
CA LEU A 48 9.90 1.07 1.65
C LEU A 48 10.44 1.62 0.32
N THR A 49 10.00 1.09 -0.83
CA THR A 49 10.43 1.61 -2.16
C THR A 49 9.95 3.03 -2.44
N ARG A 50 9.03 3.56 -1.62
CA ARG A 50 8.37 4.85 -1.80
C ARG A 50 8.77 5.89 -0.74
N THR A 51 9.62 5.53 0.21
CA THR A 51 10.15 6.48 1.20
C THR A 51 11.00 7.55 0.53
N GLY A 52 11.05 8.76 1.09
CA GLY A 52 11.88 9.87 0.60
C GLY A 52 11.34 10.61 -0.63
N GLN A 53 10.13 10.32 -1.11
CA GLN A 53 9.52 10.95 -2.30
C GLN A 53 8.51 12.06 -1.96
N GLU A 54 8.73 12.83 -0.89
CA GLU A 54 7.81 13.88 -0.39
C GLU A 54 6.37 13.37 -0.18
N LEU A 55 6.25 12.09 0.16
CA LEU A 55 4.98 11.39 0.27
C LEU A 55 4.82 10.88 1.70
N ARG A 56 3.82 11.42 2.40
CA ARG A 56 3.48 10.97 3.76
C ARG A 56 2.62 9.73 3.67
N LEU A 57 3.27 8.58 3.54
CA LEU A 57 2.62 7.28 3.42
C LEU A 57 2.11 6.79 4.77
N ASN A 58 0.84 6.40 4.79
CA ASN A 58 0.19 5.72 5.90
C ASN A 58 -0.08 4.28 5.47
N VAL A 59 0.65 3.34 6.06
CA VAL A 59 0.50 1.91 5.77
C VAL A 59 -0.72 1.38 6.52
N LEU A 60 -1.58 0.66 5.80
CA LEU A 60 -2.68 -0.13 6.38
C LEU A 60 -2.19 -1.60 6.43
N PRO A 61 -1.58 -2.03 7.56
CA PRO A 61 -0.84 -3.30 7.62
C PRO A 61 -1.73 -4.53 7.54
N SER A 62 -2.97 -4.41 8.01
CA SER A 62 -4.02 -5.40 7.78
C SER A 62 -4.97 -4.80 6.75
N PRO A 63 -5.01 -5.31 5.51
CA PRO A 63 -5.94 -4.80 4.53
C PRO A 63 -7.37 -5.09 4.98
N PRO A 64 -8.27 -4.09 4.93
CA PRO A 64 -9.64 -4.28 5.37
C PRO A 64 -10.34 -5.33 4.49
N ALA A 65 -11.23 -6.11 5.08
CA ALA A 65 -12.00 -7.14 4.37
C ALA A 65 -12.73 -6.58 3.14
N MET A 66 -13.15 -5.32 3.21
CA MET A 66 -13.61 -4.54 2.08
C MET A 66 -12.86 -3.20 2.05
N LEU A 67 -12.07 -2.97 1.01
CA LEU A 67 -11.48 -1.66 0.74
C LEU A 67 -12.57 -0.70 0.28
N ALA A 68 -12.62 0.48 0.88
CA ALA A 68 -13.49 1.58 0.47
C ALA A 68 -12.68 2.89 0.30
N PRO A 69 -11.80 2.97 -0.72
CA PRO A 69 -10.99 4.17 -0.98
C PRO A 69 -11.82 5.45 -1.18
N GLU A 70 -13.08 5.30 -1.62
CA GLU A 70 -14.05 6.37 -1.81
C GLU A 70 -14.33 7.19 -0.54
N LEU A 71 -14.21 6.59 0.65
CA LEU A 71 -14.34 7.31 1.93
C LEU A 71 -13.27 8.39 2.10
N PHE A 72 -12.15 8.26 1.39
CA PHE A 72 -11.04 9.21 1.38
C PHE A 72 -10.65 9.57 -0.05
N ALA A 73 -11.62 9.89 -0.90
CA ALA A 73 -11.42 10.17 -2.34
C ALA A 73 -10.41 11.30 -2.63
N GLN A 74 -10.22 12.22 -1.70
CA GLN A 74 -9.25 13.33 -1.82
C GLN A 74 -7.79 12.92 -1.55
N ARG A 75 -7.56 11.70 -1.05
CA ARG A 75 -6.22 11.20 -0.70
C ARG A 75 -5.73 10.22 -1.75
N LYS A 76 -4.41 10.17 -1.93
CA LYS A 76 -3.77 9.18 -2.79
C LYS A 76 -3.74 7.82 -2.08
N TRP A 77 -4.08 6.76 -2.79
CA TRP A 77 -4.08 5.36 -2.40
C TRP A 77 -3.11 4.55 -3.28
N PHE A 78 -2.38 3.66 -2.66
CA PHE A 78 -1.58 2.65 -3.34
C PHE A 78 -2.14 1.29 -2.96
N LEU A 79 -2.67 0.57 -3.94
CA LEU A 79 -3.20 -0.77 -3.75
C LEU A 79 -2.16 -1.78 -4.24
N VAL A 80 -1.69 -2.60 -3.31
CA VAL A 80 -0.68 -3.63 -3.56
C VAL A 80 -1.37 -4.96 -3.72
N THR A 81 -1.12 -5.66 -4.82
CA THR A 81 -1.69 -6.99 -5.09
C THR A 81 -0.62 -7.86 -5.72
N THR A 82 -0.66 -9.15 -5.41
CA THR A 82 0.18 -10.15 -6.05
C THR A 82 -0.55 -10.72 -7.27
N GLY A 83 0.18 -10.95 -8.37
CA GLY A 83 -0.37 -11.62 -9.55
C GLY A 83 -1.28 -10.76 -10.44
N LYS A 84 -2.10 -11.43 -11.25
CA LYS A 84 -3.00 -10.79 -12.22
C LYS A 84 -4.34 -10.46 -11.55
N LEU A 85 -4.87 -9.27 -11.84
CA LEU A 85 -6.19 -8.88 -11.36
C LEU A 85 -7.28 -9.82 -11.89
N THR A 86 -8.12 -10.32 -10.99
CA THR A 86 -9.32 -11.08 -11.32
C THR A 86 -10.35 -10.19 -12.01
N THR A 87 -11.34 -10.80 -12.67
CA THR A 87 -12.42 -10.05 -13.31
C THR A 87 -13.21 -9.19 -12.31
N GLY A 88 -13.43 -9.70 -11.09
CA GLY A 88 -14.07 -8.94 -10.01
C GLY A 88 -13.24 -7.73 -9.59
N GLN A 89 -11.94 -7.92 -9.39
CA GLN A 89 -11.02 -6.82 -9.08
C GLN A 89 -10.98 -5.78 -10.21
N LYS A 90 -10.90 -6.20 -11.48
CA LYS A 90 -10.95 -5.25 -12.61
C LYS A 90 -12.23 -4.41 -12.62
N LYS A 91 -13.38 -5.01 -12.32
CA LYS A 91 -14.67 -4.29 -12.21
C LYS A 91 -14.65 -3.29 -11.05
N GLN A 92 -14.19 -3.70 -9.87
CA GLN A 92 -14.08 -2.83 -8.70
C GLN A 92 -13.11 -1.67 -8.94
N LEU A 93 -11.96 -1.94 -9.57
CA LEU A 93 -11.02 -0.89 -9.98
C LEU A 93 -11.63 0.05 -11.02
N ALA A 94 -12.39 -0.47 -11.98
CA ALA A 94 -13.09 0.35 -12.97
C ALA A 94 -14.12 1.27 -12.29
N GLN A 95 -14.88 0.75 -11.32
CA GLN A 95 -15.78 1.55 -10.50
C GLN A 95 -14.99 2.67 -9.81
N TRP A 96 -13.95 2.37 -9.04
CA TRP A 96 -13.15 3.40 -8.36
C TRP A 96 -12.53 4.44 -9.30
N ARG A 97 -12.14 4.04 -10.52
CA ARG A 97 -11.65 4.98 -11.55
C ARG A 97 -12.73 5.95 -12.04
N THR A 98 -13.98 5.52 -12.11
CA THR A 98 -15.11 6.40 -12.44
C THR A 98 -15.33 7.46 -11.37
N TRP A 99 -15.07 7.13 -10.10
CA TRP A 99 -15.21 8.06 -8.96
C TRP A 99 -13.98 8.95 -8.73
N SER A 100 -12.79 8.57 -9.22
CA SER A 100 -11.53 9.26 -8.90
C SER A 100 -10.53 9.27 -10.07
N LEU A 101 -10.36 10.43 -10.71
CA LEU A 101 -9.31 10.67 -11.70
C LEU A 101 -7.93 10.78 -11.01
N ARG A 102 -7.09 9.73 -11.15
CA ARG A 102 -5.60 9.69 -11.25
C ARG A 102 -4.94 8.58 -10.38
N TRP A 103 -4.67 7.41 -10.98
CA TRP A 103 -3.96 6.28 -10.35
C TRP A 103 -2.83 5.71 -11.23
N ARG A 104 -1.73 5.25 -10.60
CA ARG A 104 -0.64 4.44 -11.22
C ARG A 104 -0.53 3.12 -10.43
N LEU A 105 -0.74 1.98 -11.09
CA LEU A 105 -0.58 0.65 -10.49
C LEU A 105 0.91 0.27 -10.51
N SER A 106 1.40 -0.31 -9.40
CA SER A 106 2.71 -0.94 -9.30
C SER A 106 2.50 -2.44 -9.13
N HIS A 107 3.08 -3.25 -10.02
CA HIS A 107 3.07 -4.70 -9.87
C HIS A 107 4.43 -5.12 -9.32
N TYR A 108 4.46 -5.65 -8.09
CA TYR A 108 5.65 -6.25 -7.50
C TYR A 108 5.52 -7.78 -7.56
N LYS A 109 6.54 -8.45 -8.09
CA LYS A 109 6.72 -9.90 -8.02
C LYS A 109 8.07 -10.11 -7.32
N ARG A 110 8.08 -10.85 -6.21
CA ARG A 110 9.32 -11.51 -5.74
C ARG A 110 9.62 -12.68 -6.67
#